data_AF-A4AUU4-F1
#
_entry.id   AF-A4AUU4-F1
#
_cell.length_a   1.000
_cell.length_b   1.000
_cell.length_c   1.000
_cell.angle_alpha   90.00
_cell.angle_beta   90.00
_cell.angle_gamma   90.00
#
_symmetry.space_group_name_H-M   'P 1'
#
loop_
_entity.id
_entity.type
_entity.pdbx_description
1 polymer ?
#
loop_
_entity_poly.entity_id
_entity_poly.type
_entity_poly.pdbx_seq_one_letter_code
_entity_poly.pdbx_strand_id
1 'polypeptide(L)'
;MKSILLTMFLIFTSLLKADYVPPKIHMLVLKADKIVQGEISCVDNDVFQITVIKSILEDEHVITVQKFKEWNCGKRYIDYEVGQQSLFFLRYDGDKLRTMSGGNEGEMPIIMGAAYVHASSFNSID
;
A
#
# COMPACT_ATOMS: atom_id res chain seq x y z
N MET A 1 -17.32 15.42 39.92
CA MET A 1 -17.03 16.39 38.84
C MET A 1 -15.96 15.91 37.85
N LYS A 2 -14.80 15.39 38.30
CA LYS A 2 -13.75 14.87 37.38
C LYS A 2 -14.19 13.67 36.52
N SER A 3 -14.97 12.72 37.05
CA SER A 3 -15.48 11.59 36.24
C SER A 3 -16.47 12.00 35.16
N ILE A 4 -17.30 13.03 35.38
CA ILE A 4 -18.28 13.49 34.38
C ILE A 4 -17.57 14.12 33.18
N LEU A 5 -16.47 14.87 33.42
CA LEU A 5 -15.64 15.43 32.35
C LEU A 5 -15.00 14.33 31.48
N LEU A 6 -14.53 13.25 32.10
CA LEU A 6 -13.90 12.13 31.39
C LEU A 6 -14.90 11.39 30.51
N THR A 7 -16.12 11.13 31.01
CA THR A 7 -17.18 10.48 30.22
C THR A 7 -17.62 11.36 29.07
N MET A 8 -17.73 12.68 29.27
CA MET A 8 -18.08 13.62 28.21
C MET A 8 -16.99 13.63 27.11
N PHE A 9 -15.71 13.64 27.48
CA PHE A 9 -14.59 13.60 26.53
C PHE A 9 -14.60 12.32 25.67
N LEU A 10 -14.93 11.16 26.24
CA LEU A 10 -14.98 9.89 25.50
C LEU A 10 -16.16 9.79 24.52
N ILE A 11 -17.27 10.48 24.77
CA ILE A 11 -18.41 10.48 23.84
C ILE A 11 -18.11 11.34 22.60
N PHE A 12 -17.42 12.48 22.77
CA PHE A 12 -17.07 13.35 21.65
C PHE A 12 -16.05 12.75 20.68
N THR A 13 -15.14 11.89 21.13
CA THR A 13 -14.14 11.26 20.24
C THR A 13 -14.74 10.16 19.35
N SER A 14 -15.88 9.57 19.74
CA SER A 14 -16.54 8.50 18.98
C SER A 14 -17.26 8.95 17.69
N LEU A 15 -17.43 10.27 17.50
CA LEU A 15 -18.11 10.85 16.34
C LEU A 15 -17.16 11.22 15.18
N LEU A 16 -15.85 11.07 15.36
CA LEU A 16 -14.87 11.36 14.30
C LEU A 16 -14.77 10.15 13.35
N LYS A 17 -15.47 10.20 12.22
CA LYS A 17 -15.17 9.33 11.07
C LYS A 17 -13.93 9.86 10.36
N ALA A 18 -12.87 9.05 10.31
CA ALA A 18 -11.78 9.29 9.38
C ALA A 18 -12.28 8.93 7.97
N ASP A 19 -12.54 9.95 7.15
CA ASP A 19 -12.86 9.75 5.74
C ASP A 19 -11.56 9.53 4.97
N TYR A 20 -11.35 8.28 4.51
CA TYR A 20 -10.17 7.92 3.74
C TYR A 20 -10.48 8.05 2.25
N VAL A 21 -9.77 8.95 1.58
CA VAL A 21 -9.83 9.09 0.13
C VAL A 21 -8.55 8.49 -0.46
N PRO A 22 -8.62 7.36 -1.16
CA PRO A 22 -7.45 6.77 -1.80
C PRO A 22 -6.90 7.70 -2.89
N PRO A 23 -5.56 7.74 -3.07
CA PRO A 23 -4.97 8.58 -4.10
C PRO A 23 -5.30 8.04 -5.50
N LYS A 24 -5.56 8.97 -6.42
CA LYS A 24 -5.70 8.67 -7.85
C LYS A 24 -4.38 8.12 -8.42
N ILE A 25 -4.45 7.33 -9.49
CA ILE A 25 -3.27 6.71 -10.14
C ILE A 25 -2.18 7.73 -10.48
N HIS A 26 -2.54 8.89 -11.04
CA HIS A 26 -1.54 9.92 -11.36
C HIS A 26 -0.79 10.42 -10.12
N MET A 27 -1.43 10.42 -8.94
CA MET A 27 -0.76 10.78 -7.69
C MET A 27 0.22 9.69 -7.24
N LEU A 28 -0.09 8.41 -7.48
CA LEU A 28 0.87 7.32 -7.26
C LEU A 28 2.09 7.48 -8.17
N VAL A 29 1.87 7.73 -9.46
CA VAL A 29 2.94 7.95 -10.44
C VAL A 29 3.83 9.13 -10.06
N LEU A 30 3.23 10.28 -9.71
CA LEU A 30 3.99 11.51 -9.45
C LEU A 30 4.72 11.52 -8.10
N LYS A 31 4.28 10.71 -7.12
CA LYS A 31 4.80 10.74 -5.74
C LYS A 31 5.59 9.50 -5.35
N ALA A 32 5.71 8.52 -6.25
CA ALA A 32 6.55 7.36 -6.05
C ALA A 32 8.02 7.73 -6.22
N ASP A 33 8.86 7.16 -5.37
CA ASP A 33 10.30 7.22 -5.54
C ASP A 33 10.76 6.13 -6.52
N LYS A 34 10.04 4.99 -6.56
CA LYS A 34 10.29 3.89 -7.51
C LYS A 34 8.97 3.36 -8.05
N ILE A 35 8.94 3.08 -9.37
CA ILE A 35 7.82 2.41 -10.03
C ILE A 35 8.38 1.21 -10.79
N VAL A 36 8.03 0.01 -10.33
CA VAL A 36 8.61 -1.23 -10.84
C VAL A 36 7.55 -2.30 -11.07
N GLN A 37 7.67 -3.03 -12.17
CA GLN A 37 7.08 -4.35 -12.32
C GLN A 37 8.06 -5.36 -11.74
N GLY A 38 7.62 -6.15 -10.78
CA GLY A 38 8.47 -7.15 -10.14
C GLY A 38 7.74 -8.43 -9.75
N GLU A 39 8.53 -9.44 -9.44
CA GLU A 39 8.08 -10.72 -8.90
C GLU A 39 8.62 -10.88 -7.48
N ILE A 40 7.77 -11.30 -6.53
CA ILE A 40 8.21 -11.60 -5.17
C ILE A 40 9.15 -12.81 -5.23
N SER A 41 10.41 -12.61 -4.85
CA SER A 41 11.43 -13.65 -4.86
C SER A 41 11.75 -14.19 -3.46
N CYS A 42 11.43 -13.43 -2.42
CA CYS A 42 11.60 -13.87 -1.03
C CYS A 42 10.55 -13.20 -0.12
N VAL A 43 10.08 -13.92 0.89
CA VAL A 43 9.16 -13.41 1.91
C VAL A 43 9.74 -13.74 3.30
N ASP A 44 9.96 -12.71 4.11
CA ASP A 44 10.36 -12.83 5.52
C ASP A 44 9.22 -12.29 6.40
N ASN A 45 9.42 -12.10 7.70
CA ASN A 45 8.38 -11.67 8.65
C ASN A 45 7.82 -10.28 8.30
N ASP A 46 8.66 -9.26 8.22
CA ASP A 46 8.26 -7.85 8.05
C ASP A 46 8.54 -7.27 6.65
N VAL A 47 9.24 -8.03 5.81
CA VAL A 47 9.67 -7.59 4.49
C VAL A 47 9.45 -8.67 3.45
N PHE A 48 9.46 -8.27 2.20
CA PHE A 48 9.55 -9.16 1.05
C PHE A 48 10.56 -8.56 0.06
N GLN A 49 11.17 -9.41 -0.75
CA GLN A 49 12.05 -8.98 -1.83
C GLN A 49 11.34 -9.17 -3.15
N ILE A 50 11.53 -8.21 -4.05
CA ILE A 50 11.08 -8.27 -5.43
C ILE A 50 12.28 -8.33 -6.35
N THR A 51 12.26 -9.28 -7.28
CA THR A 51 13.13 -9.24 -8.46
C THR A 51 12.45 -8.35 -9.50
N VAL A 52 13.14 -7.31 -9.92
CA VAL A 52 12.60 -6.33 -10.87
C VAL A 52 12.64 -6.91 -12.29
N ILE A 53 11.47 -6.92 -12.94
CA ILE A 53 11.30 -7.35 -14.33
C ILE A 53 11.40 -6.14 -15.26
N LYS A 54 10.76 -5.03 -14.88
CA LYS A 54 10.82 -3.74 -15.58
C LYS A 54 10.77 -2.61 -14.57
N SER A 55 11.46 -1.52 -14.88
CA SER A 55 11.45 -0.29 -14.08
C SER A 55 11.22 0.91 -14.98
N ILE A 56 10.55 1.93 -14.44
CA ILE A 56 10.34 3.20 -15.14
C ILE A 56 11.49 4.18 -14.85
N LEU A 57 12.13 4.07 -13.67
CA LEU A 57 13.03 5.10 -13.15
C LEU A 57 14.49 4.65 -12.99
N GLU A 58 14.74 3.39 -12.62
CA GLU A 58 16.09 2.90 -12.24
C GLU A 58 16.30 1.41 -12.52
N ASP A 59 17.53 1.01 -12.88
CA ASP A 59 17.92 -0.37 -13.19
C ASP A 59 18.36 -1.17 -11.93
N GLU A 60 17.53 -1.19 -10.89
CA GLU A 60 17.75 -2.10 -9.76
C GLU A 60 17.29 -3.52 -10.10
N HIS A 61 18.07 -4.53 -9.74
CA HIS A 61 17.72 -5.94 -9.97
C HIS A 61 16.85 -6.54 -8.87
N VAL A 62 17.09 -6.18 -7.61
CA VAL A 62 16.37 -6.70 -6.44
C VAL A 62 16.10 -5.56 -5.47
N ILE A 63 14.87 -5.49 -4.96
CA ILE A 63 14.43 -4.45 -4.04
C ILE A 63 13.81 -5.10 -2.80
N THR A 64 14.16 -4.62 -1.61
CA THR A 64 13.52 -5.04 -0.36
C THR A 64 12.42 -4.06 0.00
N VAL A 65 11.21 -4.56 0.22
CA VAL A 65 10.01 -3.78 0.50
C VAL A 65 9.41 -4.22 1.83
N GLN A 66 9.00 -3.26 2.65
CA GLN A 66 8.24 -3.55 3.86
C GLN A 66 6.86 -4.07 3.53
N LYS A 67 6.44 -5.13 4.23
CA LYS A 67 5.08 -5.63 4.10
C LYS A 67 4.06 -4.57 4.51
N PHE A 68 2.97 -4.55 3.77
CA PHE A 68 1.77 -3.85 4.20
C PHE A 68 1.24 -4.48 5.49
N LYS A 69 0.95 -3.65 6.48
CA LYS A 69 0.32 -4.09 7.73
C LYS A 69 -1.19 -4.06 7.56
N GLU A 70 -1.82 -5.21 7.72
CA GLU A 70 -3.27 -5.29 7.71
C GLU A 70 -3.88 -4.57 8.92
N TRP A 71 -5.02 -3.94 8.70
CA TRP A 71 -5.77 -3.18 9.69
C TRP A 71 -7.26 -3.22 9.33
N ASN A 72 -8.13 -2.78 10.24
CA ASN A 72 -9.59 -3.01 10.12
C ASN A 72 -10.20 -2.49 8.81
N CYS A 73 -9.60 -1.48 8.18
CA CYS A 73 -10.06 -0.86 6.94
C CYS A 73 -9.16 -1.13 5.73
N GLY A 74 -8.08 -1.91 5.87
CA GLY A 74 -7.13 -2.19 4.79
C GLY A 74 -6.54 -3.59 4.93
N LYS A 75 -6.75 -4.41 3.91
CA LYS A 75 -6.19 -5.76 3.79
C LYS A 75 -5.46 -5.90 2.47
N ARG A 76 -4.46 -6.77 2.43
CA ARG A 76 -3.88 -7.17 1.14
C ARG A 76 -4.87 -8.09 0.43
N TYR A 77 -4.79 -8.14 -0.90
CA TYR A 77 -5.70 -8.96 -1.71
C TYR A 77 -5.51 -10.46 -1.47
N ILE A 78 -4.27 -10.90 -1.19
CA ILE A 78 -3.89 -12.27 -0.78
C ILE A 78 -2.63 -12.22 0.10
N ASP A 79 -2.28 -13.33 0.74
CA ASP A 79 -1.04 -13.47 1.50
C ASP A 79 0.21 -13.36 0.62
N TYR A 80 1.32 -12.90 1.20
CA TYR A 80 2.59 -12.76 0.48
C TYR A 80 3.17 -14.13 0.15
N GLU A 81 3.36 -14.42 -1.14
CA GLU A 81 3.95 -15.67 -1.62
C GLU A 81 4.97 -15.40 -2.74
N VAL A 82 6.00 -16.25 -2.82
CA VAL A 82 7.00 -16.21 -3.89
C VAL A 82 6.34 -16.52 -5.23
N GLY A 83 6.75 -15.80 -6.28
CA GLY A 83 6.20 -15.91 -7.64
C GLY A 83 5.05 -14.96 -7.94
N GLN A 84 4.53 -14.24 -6.93
CA GLN A 84 3.51 -13.22 -7.15
C GLN A 84 4.10 -12.04 -7.93
N GLN A 85 3.45 -11.65 -9.03
CA GLN A 85 3.84 -10.49 -9.82
C GLN A 85 2.93 -9.30 -9.56
N SER A 86 3.50 -8.11 -9.50
CA SER A 86 2.74 -6.87 -9.35
C SER A 86 3.47 -5.68 -9.96
N LEU A 87 2.70 -4.64 -10.27
CA LEU A 87 3.20 -3.30 -10.46
C LEU A 87 3.21 -2.61 -9.09
N PHE A 88 4.38 -2.13 -8.69
CA PHE A 88 4.61 -1.51 -7.39
C PHE A 88 4.94 -0.03 -7.56
N PHE A 89 4.20 0.81 -6.83
CA PHE A 89 4.47 2.22 -6.59
C PHE A 89 5.02 2.33 -5.17
N LEU A 90 6.31 2.63 -5.08
CA LEU A 90 7.08 2.52 -3.86
C LEU A 90 7.57 3.89 -3.42
N ARG A 91 7.61 4.10 -2.11
CA ARG A 91 8.09 5.34 -1.49
C ARG A 91 8.94 5.03 -0.26
N TYR A 92 9.99 5.81 -0.05
CA TYR A 92 10.79 5.76 1.17
C TYR A 92 10.02 6.34 2.36
N ASP A 93 10.08 5.62 3.47
CA ASP A 93 9.70 6.05 4.80
C ASP A 93 10.94 5.91 5.71
N GLY A 94 11.71 6.99 5.82
CA GLY A 94 13.07 6.92 6.35
C GLY A 94 13.99 6.14 5.41
N ASP A 95 14.59 5.07 5.91
CA ASP A 95 15.48 4.16 5.18
C ASP A 95 14.75 2.98 4.53
N LYS A 96 13.43 2.88 4.75
CA LYS A 96 12.63 1.72 4.37
C LYS A 96 11.75 2.03 3.17
N LEU A 97 11.76 1.13 2.20
CA LEU A 97 10.88 1.22 1.06
C LEU A 97 9.56 0.50 1.36
N ARG A 98 8.43 1.14 1.07
CA ARG A 98 7.09 0.57 1.26
C ARG A 98 6.20 0.84 0.06
N THR A 99 5.14 0.06 -0.07
CA THR A 99 4.03 0.39 -0.96
C THR A 99 3.38 1.69 -0.54
N MET A 100 2.98 2.49 -1.52
CA MET A 100 2.29 3.74 -1.24
C MET A 100 0.88 3.50 -0.71
N SER A 101 0.41 4.45 0.10
CA SER A 101 -0.98 4.60 0.55
C SER A 101 -1.42 3.61 1.65
N GLY A 102 -2.41 4.03 2.44
CA GLY A 102 -2.84 3.29 3.62
C GLY A 102 -3.65 2.03 3.32
N GLY A 103 -4.30 1.92 2.16
CA GLY A 103 -5.01 0.72 1.74
C GLY A 103 -4.19 -0.19 0.82
N ASN A 104 -2.87 -0.01 0.77
CA ASN A 104 -1.95 -0.72 -0.13
C ASN A 104 -2.20 -0.45 -1.62
N GLU A 105 -2.75 0.71 -1.97
CA GLU A 105 -3.05 1.10 -3.35
C GLU A 105 -1.81 1.16 -4.26
N GLY A 106 -0.61 1.25 -3.67
CA GLY A 106 0.66 1.18 -4.37
C GLY A 106 1.04 -0.22 -4.85
N GLU A 107 0.26 -1.27 -4.57
CA GLU A 107 0.45 -2.61 -5.12
C GLU A 107 -0.71 -2.98 -6.05
N MET A 108 -0.39 -3.28 -7.32
CA MET A 108 -1.37 -3.71 -8.31
C MET A 108 -1.00 -5.11 -8.83
N PRO A 109 -1.73 -6.17 -8.46
CA PRO A 109 -1.41 -7.52 -8.90
C PRO A 109 -1.48 -7.66 -10.41
N ILE A 110 -0.52 -8.40 -10.98
CA ILE A 110 -0.51 -8.75 -12.39
C ILE A 110 -1.01 -10.19 -12.53
N ILE A 111 -2.19 -10.34 -13.12
CA ILE A 111 -2.83 -11.64 -13.34
C ILE A 111 -3.06 -11.77 -14.83
N MET A 112 -2.59 -12.86 -15.44
CA MET A 112 -2.73 -13.11 -16.88
C MET A 112 -2.25 -11.93 -17.76
N GLY A 113 -1.20 -11.23 -17.32
CA GLY A 113 -0.59 -10.12 -18.06
C GLY A 113 -1.30 -8.77 -17.93
N ALA A 114 -2.36 -8.67 -17.12
CA ALA A 114 -3.06 -7.42 -16.82
C ALA A 114 -2.82 -6.99 -15.36
N ALA A 115 -2.56 -5.70 -15.14
CA ALA A 115 -2.47 -5.12 -13.81
C ALA A 115 -3.88 -4.76 -13.30
N TYR A 116 -4.24 -5.26 -12.13
CA TYR A 116 -5.54 -5.01 -11.51
C TYR A 116 -5.41 -3.95 -10.42
N VAL A 117 -6.25 -2.93 -10.51
CA VAL A 117 -6.36 -1.91 -9.47
C VAL A 117 -7.25 -2.47 -8.36
N HIS A 118 -6.79 -2.42 -7.12
CA HIS A 118 -7.60 -2.85 -5.98
C HIS A 118 -8.84 -1.95 -5.83
N ALA A 119 -10.00 -2.55 -5.57
CA ALA A 119 -11.31 -1.89 -5.64
C ALA A 119 -11.53 -0.76 -4.61
N SER A 120 -10.65 -0.61 -3.61
CA SER A 120 -10.66 0.57 -2.73
C SER A 120 -10.30 1.86 -3.48
N SER A 121 -9.56 1.79 -4.60
CA SER A 121 -9.00 2.96 -5.30
C SER A 121 -9.95 3.65 -6.29
N PHE A 122 -11.13 3.08 -6.56
CA PHE A 122 -12.13 3.61 -7.51
C PHE A 122 -13.44 3.97 -6.81
N ASN A 123 -13.39 4.93 -5.87
CA ASN A 123 -14.61 5.68 -5.52
C ASN A 123 -14.59 7.00 -6.30
N SER A 124 -15.71 7.28 -6.98
CA SER A 124 -16.03 8.42 -7.85
C SER A 124 -15.37 8.44 -9.24
N ILE A 125 -15.99 7.73 -10.19
CA ILE A 125 -16.30 8.34 -11.49
C ILE A 125 -17.81 8.61 -11.43
N ASP A 126 -18.15 9.82 -10.98
CA ASP A 126 -19.42 10.49 -11.29
C ASP A 126 -19.09 11.62 -12.28
#